data_AF-A0A523NCL7-F1
#
_entry.id   AF-A0A523NCL7-F1
#
_cell.length_a   1.000
_cell.length_b   1.000
_cell.length_c   1.000
_cell.angle_alpha   90.00
_cell.angle_beta   90.00
_cell.angle_gamma   90.00
#
_symmetry.space_group_name_H-M   'P 1'
#
loop_
_entity.id
_entity.type
_entity.pdbx_description
1 polymer ?
#
loop_
_entity_poly.entity_id
_entity_poly.type
_entity_poly.pdbx_seq_one_letter_code
_entity_poly.pdbx_strand_id
1 'polypeptide(L)'
;MNTFIASVWSQMFTVPTVIFIVGGIIAIVGIVFGSVAGVMSSVVKTREREQSRRELAAYVAEGTLDPDKAIEMLKAGEPSGEEAD
;
A
#
# COMPACT_ATOMS: atom_id res chain seq x y z
N MET A 1 36.83 -14.54 -34.39
CA MET A 1 35.51 -13.97 -34.04
C MET A 1 34.68 -14.88 -33.11
N ASN A 2 34.80 -16.21 -33.21
CA ASN A 2 34.03 -17.15 -32.36
C ASN A 2 34.47 -17.18 -30.88
N THR A 3 35.75 -17.00 -30.58
CA THR A 3 36.32 -17.08 -29.22
C THR A 3 36.01 -15.85 -28.37
N PHE A 4 35.96 -14.67 -28.98
CA PHE A 4 35.58 -13.42 -28.30
C PHE A 4 34.12 -13.48 -27.83
N ILE A 5 33.22 -13.95 -28.70
CA ILE A 5 31.82 -14.14 -28.36
C ILE A 5 31.69 -15.19 -27.25
N ALA A 6 32.33 -16.35 -27.36
CA ALA A 6 32.31 -17.38 -26.31
C ALA A 6 32.82 -16.87 -24.95
N SER A 7 33.86 -16.03 -24.95
CA SER A 7 34.40 -15.40 -23.75
C SER A 7 33.38 -14.49 -23.08
N VAL A 8 32.70 -13.63 -23.85
CA VAL A 8 31.67 -12.73 -23.34
C VAL A 8 30.49 -13.53 -22.78
N TRP A 9 30.05 -14.58 -23.48
CA TRP A 9 29.00 -15.48 -22.99
C TRP A 9 29.39 -16.12 -21.66
N SER A 10 30.60 -16.70 -21.55
CA SER A 10 31.05 -17.32 -20.30
C SER A 10 31.11 -16.34 -19.12
N GLN A 11 31.45 -15.08 -19.37
CA GLN A 11 31.58 -14.05 -18.34
C GLN A 11 30.20 -13.59 -17.84
N MET A 12 29.19 -13.56 -18.71
CA MET A 12 27.80 -13.23 -18.35
C MET A 12 27.14 -14.31 -17.47
N PHE A 13 27.50 -15.58 -17.62
CA PHE A 13 26.97 -16.70 -16.82
C PHE A 13 27.79 -17.01 -15.57
N THR A 14 28.63 -16.08 -15.12
CA THR A 14 29.31 -16.21 -13.83
C THR A 14 28.30 -16.06 -12.69
N VAL A 15 28.40 -16.93 -11.68
CA VAL A 15 27.56 -16.95 -10.47
C VAL A 15 27.33 -15.56 -9.86
N PRO A 16 28.35 -14.69 -9.64
CA PRO A 16 28.12 -13.36 -9.10
C PRO A 16 27.24 -12.49 -10.00
N THR A 17 27.44 -12.53 -11.33
CA THR A 17 26.67 -11.72 -12.29
C THR A 17 25.20 -12.11 -12.29
N VAL A 18 24.90 -13.41 -12.24
CA VAL A 18 23.52 -13.92 -12.18
C VAL A 18 22.83 -13.48 -10.88
N ILE A 19 23.53 -13.52 -9.73
CA ILE A 19 22.98 -13.07 -8.44
C ILE A 19 22.60 -11.58 -8.48
N PHE A 20 23.46 -10.72 -9.02
CA PHE A 20 23.16 -9.28 -9.11
C PHE A 20 21.99 -8.99 -10.05
N ILE A 21 21.90 -9.68 -11.18
CA ILE A 21 20.80 -9.51 -12.14
C ILE A 21 19.47 -9.97 -11.51
N VAL A 22 19.43 -11.18 -10.95
CA VAL A 22 18.22 -11.73 -10.34
C VAL A 22 17.81 -10.92 -9.09
N GLY A 23 18.76 -10.60 -8.23
CA GLY A 23 18.52 -9.76 -7.04
C GLY A 23 18.02 -8.37 -7.41
N GLY A 24 18.59 -7.76 -8.45
CA GLY A 24 18.15 -6.47 -8.98
C GLY A 24 16.71 -6.50 -9.49
N ILE A 25 16.33 -7.55 -10.23
CA ILE A 25 14.95 -7.73 -10.71
C ILE A 25 13.98 -7.87 -9.54
N ILE A 26 14.30 -8.71 -8.54
CA ILE A 26 13.45 -8.89 -7.36
C ILE A 26 13.29 -7.58 -6.59
N ALA A 27 14.36 -6.81 -6.43
CA ALA A 27 14.31 -5.51 -5.76
C ALA A 27 13.41 -4.52 -6.50
N ILE A 28 13.54 -4.40 -7.83
CA ILE A 28 12.71 -3.52 -8.64
C ILE A 28 11.23 -3.93 -8.55
N VAL A 29 10.93 -5.22 -8.69
CA VAL A 29 9.57 -5.75 -8.54
C VAL A 29 9.03 -5.43 -7.15
N GLY A 30 9.79 -5.70 -6.09
CA GLY A 30 9.38 -5.41 -4.72
C GLY A 30 9.07 -3.93 -4.48
N ILE A 31 9.90 -3.03 -5.01
CA ILE A 31 9.68 -1.58 -4.90
C ILE A 31 8.41 -1.17 -5.63
N VAL A 32 8.22 -1.60 -6.88
CA VAL A 32 7.06 -1.22 -7.69
C VAL A 32 5.77 -1.72 -7.06
N PHE A 33 5.70 -3.01 -6.73
CA PHE A 33 4.49 -3.60 -6.13
C PHE A 33 4.23 -3.08 -4.71
N GLY A 34 5.29 -2.88 -3.91
CA GLY A 34 5.16 -2.28 -2.57
C GLY A 34 4.63 -0.84 -2.62
N SER A 35 5.07 -0.06 -3.60
CA SER A 35 4.60 1.33 -3.79
C SER A 35 3.12 1.39 -4.15
N VAL A 36 2.68 0.52 -5.06
CA VAL A 36 1.26 0.45 -5.47
C VAL A 36 0.38 0.01 -4.30
N ALA A 37 0.81 -1.00 -3.54
CA ALA A 37 0.08 -1.47 -2.37
C ALA A 37 -0.08 -0.37 -1.30
N GLY A 38 0.97 0.42 -1.04
CA GLY A 38 0.93 1.53 -0.10
C GLY A 38 -0.08 2.62 -0.48
N VAL A 39 -0.07 3.04 -1.75
CA VAL A 39 -1.00 4.06 -2.26
C VAL A 39 -2.44 3.54 -2.29
N MET A 40 -2.65 2.28 -2.68
CA MET A 40 -3.99 1.71 -2.73
C MET A 40 -4.61 1.62 -1.33
N SER A 41 -3.82 1.27 -0.31
CA SER A 41 -4.29 1.22 1.08
C SER A 41 -4.76 2.58 1.60
N SER A 42 -4.05 3.67 1.28
CA SER A 42 -4.42 5.01 1.75
C SER A 42 -5.69 5.53 1.06
N VAL A 43 -5.86 5.23 -0.22
CA VAL A 43 -7.06 5.61 -0.99
C VAL A 43 -8.29 4.85 -0.48
N VAL A 44 -8.19 3.54 -0.24
CA VAL A 44 -9.30 2.73 0.27
C VAL A 44 -9.75 3.24 1.65
N LYS A 45 -8.81 3.47 2.58
CA LYS A 45 -9.14 4.00 3.92
C LYS A 45 -9.86 5.34 3.86
N THR A 46 -9.43 6.24 2.96
CA THR A 46 -10.09 7.54 2.80
C THR A 46 -11.51 7.39 2.28
N ARG A 47 -11.70 6.53 1.26
CA ARG A 47 -13.03 6.26 0.70
C ARG A 47 -13.98 5.62 1.71
N GLU A 48 -13.53 4.64 2.47
CA GLU A 48 -14.34 3.98 3.50
C GLU A 48 -14.80 4.98 4.58
N ARG A 49 -13.90 5.89 4.99
CA ARG A 49 -14.25 6.96 5.95
C ARG A 49 -15.29 7.93 5.40
N GLU A 50 -15.12 8.36 4.15
CA GLU A 50 -16.10 9.23 3.50
C GLU A 50 -17.46 8.54 3.30
N GLN A 51 -17.45 7.27 2.93
CA GLN A 51 -18.67 6.48 2.77
C GLN A 51 -19.40 6.31 4.10
N SER A 52 -18.69 5.91 5.16
CA SER A 52 -19.27 5.77 6.51
C SER A 52 -19.88 7.10 7.00
N ARG A 53 -19.23 8.24 6.76
CA ARG A 53 -19.79 9.57 7.09
C ARG A 53 -21.11 9.86 6.35
N ARG A 54 -21.21 9.47 5.07
CA ARG A 54 -22.45 9.66 4.28
C ARG A 54 -23.57 8.74 4.74
N GLU A 55 -23.24 7.49 5.08
CA GLU A 55 -24.20 6.53 5.61
C GLU A 55 -24.74 6.98 6.97
N LEU A 56 -23.87 7.42 7.87
CA LEU A 56 -24.28 7.98 9.16
C LEU A 56 -25.20 9.20 8.99
N ALA A 57 -24.88 10.11 8.05
CA ALA A 57 -25.74 11.25 7.75
C ALA A 57 -27.12 10.83 7.22
N ALA A 58 -27.18 9.79 6.38
CA ALA A 58 -28.43 9.23 5.90
C ALA A 58 -29.25 8.62 7.03
N TYR A 59 -28.65 7.83 7.92
CA TYR A 59 -29.36 7.25 9.07
C TYR A 59 -29.88 8.30 10.05
N VAL A 60 -29.14 9.40 10.23
CA VAL A 60 -29.61 10.55 11.00
C VAL A 60 -30.79 11.25 10.31
N ALA A 61 -30.71 11.45 8.99
CA ALA A 61 -31.78 12.07 8.21
C ALA A 61 -33.06 11.20 8.17
N GLU A 62 -32.91 9.88 8.15
CA GLU A 62 -34.00 8.90 8.25
C GLU A 62 -34.55 8.76 9.67
N GLY A 63 -33.85 9.30 10.67
CA GLY A 63 -34.22 9.20 12.08
C GLY A 63 -33.99 7.81 12.69
N THR A 64 -33.26 6.94 12.01
CA THR A 64 -32.90 5.59 12.48
C THR A 64 -31.66 5.58 13.37
N LEU A 65 -30.91 6.69 13.37
CA LEU A 65 -29.76 6.92 14.24
C LEU A 65 -29.88 8.29 14.93
N ASP A 66 -29.66 8.29 16.24
CA ASP A 66 -29.62 9.52 17.02
C ASP A 66 -28.39 10.39 16.64
N PRO A 67 -28.55 11.72 16.45
CA PRO A 67 -27.44 12.60 16.07
C PRO A 67 -26.27 12.57 17.05
N ASP A 68 -26.51 12.50 18.35
CA ASP A 68 -25.44 12.52 19.35
C ASP A 68 -24.63 11.22 19.30
N LYS A 69 -25.31 10.09 19.05
CA LYS A 69 -24.64 8.81 18.79
C LYS A 69 -23.86 8.82 17.48
N ALA A 70 -24.37 9.44 16.42
CA ALA A 70 -23.62 9.56 15.17
C ALA A 70 -22.32 10.36 15.37
N ILE A 71 -22.34 11.42 16.18
CA ILE A 71 -21.15 12.21 16.54
C ILE A 71 -20.15 11.35 17.34
N GLU A 72 -20.61 10.54 18.28
CA GLU A 72 -19.76 9.62 19.04
C GLU A 72 -19.09 8.58 18.13
N MET A 73 -19.83 7.98 17.20
CA MET A 73 -19.30 7.02 16.22
C MET A 73 -18.25 7.65 15.30
N LEU A 74 -18.42 8.91 14.91
CA LEU A 74 -17.43 9.64 14.12
C LEU A 74 -16.12 9.89 14.89
N LYS A 75 -16.22 10.16 16.20
CA LYS A 75 -15.07 10.39 17.08
C LYS A 75 -14.32 9.10 17.42
N ALA A 76 -15.02 7.98 17.56
CA ALA A 76 -14.42 6.68 17.87
C ALA A 76 -13.43 6.18 16.78
N GLY A 77 -13.52 6.70 15.56
CA GLY A 77 -12.61 6.37 14.45
C GLY A 77 -11.36 7.25 14.36
N GLU A 78 -11.22 8.27 15.19
CA GLU A 78 -10.01 9.09 15.28
C GLU A 78 -9.03 8.44 16.27
N PRO A 79 -7.74 8.27 15.92
CA PRO A 79 -6.76 7.78 16.88
C PRO A 79 -6.70 8.79 18.03
N SER A 80 -7.11 8.36 19.22
CA SER A 80 -6.90 9.11 20.45
C SER A 80 -5.40 9.38 20.58
N GLY A 81 -4.99 10.64 20.52
CA GLY A 81 -3.61 11.09 20.70
C GLY A 81 -3.13 10.96 22.15
N GLU A 82 -3.40 9.82 22.79
CA GLU A 82 -2.93 9.49 24.13
C GLU A 82 -1.82 8.43 23.98
N GLU A 83 -0.68 8.66 24.63
CA GLU A 83 0.56 7.86 24.61
C GLU A 83 1.56 8.20 23.48
N ALA A 84 2.03 9.45 23.49
CA ALA A 84 3.43 9.76 23.17
C ALA A 84 4.13 10.17 24.48
N ASP A 85 4.58 9.17 25.24
CA ASP A 85 5.57 9.29 26.32
C ASP A 85 6.86 8.58 25.90
#